data_AF-A0A543PCE0-F1
#
_entry.id   AF-A0A543PCE0-F1
#
_cell.length_a   1.000
_cell.length_b   1.000
_cell.length_c   1.000
_cell.angle_alpha   90.00
_cell.angle_beta   90.00
_cell.angle_gamma   90.00
#
_symmetry.space_group_name_H-M   'P 1'
#
loop_
_entity.id
_entity.type
_entity.pdbx_description
1 polymer ?
#
loop_
_entity_poly.entity_id
_entity_poly.type
_entity_poly.pdbx_seq_one_letter_code
_entity_poly.pdbx_strand_id
1 'polypeptide(L)'
;MRGLSLRRACSDLSDLILSATATTQGLVGFGWAPRPDAPSTYPDLVAAVERSVRTGEPLPVSDENSESVIYAHPDVNLALRYWHDVSHVLRGLDFTPPQELQLAQVHLRVLEIAGYDEETLVWRLLRADLVGQVYLSAVGKRFPADQAAFVQRCLERGLEAAVLAELGGEVTPQRLTLPPSGVVAA
;
A
#
# COMPACT_ATOMS: atom_id res chain seq x y z
N MET A 1 6.00 -24.70 -8.86
CA MET A 1 6.82 -23.58 -9.40
C MET A 1 6.30 -22.19 -9.01
N ARG A 2 4.99 -21.89 -9.02
CA ARG A 2 4.45 -20.56 -8.62
C ARG A 2 4.83 -20.10 -7.20
N GLY A 3 4.82 -20.99 -6.20
CA GLY A 3 5.13 -20.62 -4.81
C GLY A 3 6.60 -20.25 -4.52
N LEU A 4 7.56 -20.74 -5.32
CA LEU A 4 8.97 -20.36 -5.19
C LEU A 4 9.21 -18.95 -5.76
N SER A 5 8.50 -18.61 -6.84
CA SER A 5 8.53 -17.28 -7.45
C SER A 5 7.99 -16.21 -6.51
N LEU A 6 6.89 -16.49 -5.79
CA LEU A 6 6.28 -15.54 -4.86
C LEU A 6 7.18 -15.28 -3.66
N ARG A 7 7.71 -16.32 -3.01
CA ARG A 7 8.62 -16.13 -1.85
C ARG A 7 9.85 -15.30 -2.20
N ARG A 8 10.43 -15.53 -3.38
CA ARG A 8 11.55 -14.71 -3.86
C ARG A 8 11.12 -13.25 -4.05
N ALA A 9 9.99 -13.00 -4.70
CA ALA A 9 9.48 -11.63 -4.87
C ALA A 9 9.19 -10.93 -3.53
N CYS A 10 8.64 -11.65 -2.55
CA CYS A 10 8.45 -11.12 -1.19
C CYS A 10 9.78 -10.76 -0.52
N SER A 11 10.82 -11.58 -0.69
CA SER A 11 12.17 -11.31 -0.20
C SER A 11 12.77 -10.08 -0.88
N ASP A 12 12.77 -10.06 -2.22
CA ASP A 12 13.33 -8.96 -3.02
C ASP A 12 12.62 -7.63 -2.69
N LEU A 13 11.29 -7.64 -2.52
CA LEU A 13 10.53 -6.47 -2.09
C LEU A 13 10.92 -6.02 -0.67
N SER A 14 11.13 -6.96 0.24
CA SER A 14 11.52 -6.66 1.61
C SER A 14 12.88 -5.97 1.67
N ASP A 15 13.86 -6.46 0.90
CA ASP A 15 15.19 -5.88 0.82
C ASP A 15 15.15 -4.46 0.26
N LEU A 16 14.32 -4.20 -0.75
CA LEU A 16 14.13 -2.86 -1.32
C LEU A 16 13.52 -1.89 -0.30
N ILE A 17 12.48 -2.32 0.43
CA ILE A 17 11.85 -1.50 1.46
C ILE A 17 12.87 -1.16 2.54
N LEU A 18 13.61 -2.14 3.05
CA LEU A 18 14.63 -1.92 4.08
C LEU A 18 15.74 -0.98 3.59
N SER A 19 16.16 -1.10 2.33
CA SER A 19 17.13 -0.18 1.72
C SER A 19 16.59 1.24 1.59
N ALA A 20 15.34 1.41 1.17
CA ALA A 20 14.69 2.71 1.07
C ALA A 20 14.53 3.35 2.44
N THR A 21 14.06 2.58 3.42
CA THR A 21 13.95 2.98 4.83
C THR A 21 15.29 3.43 5.41
N ALA A 22 16.37 2.65 5.21
CA ALA A 22 17.70 3.01 5.69
C ALA A 22 18.21 4.33 5.05
N THR A 23 17.93 4.53 3.76
CA THR A 23 18.25 5.78 3.06
C THR A 23 17.48 6.96 3.66
N THR A 24 16.18 6.78 3.91
CA THR A 24 15.34 7.79 4.57
C THR A 24 15.83 8.12 5.97
N GLN A 25 16.20 7.12 6.79
CA GLN A 25 16.79 7.36 8.11
C GLN A 25 18.07 8.19 8.04
N GLY A 26 18.95 7.88 7.09
CA GLY A 26 20.17 8.65 6.87
C GLY A 26 19.90 10.10 6.47
N LEU A 27 18.81 10.35 5.74
CA LEU A 27 18.38 11.69 5.32
C LEU A 27 17.80 12.50 6.48
N VAL A 28 16.94 11.90 7.31
CA VAL A 28 16.18 12.63 8.33
C VAL A 28 16.82 12.60 9.72
N GLY A 29 17.77 11.68 9.97
CA GLY A 29 18.55 11.60 11.20
C GLY A 29 17.84 10.93 12.39
N PHE A 30 16.68 10.30 12.19
CA PHE A 30 15.94 9.58 13.22
C PHE A 30 15.33 8.28 12.68
N GLY A 31 15.03 7.32 13.57
CA GLY A 31 14.38 6.04 13.23
C GLY A 31 12.89 6.00 13.58
N TRP A 32 12.35 4.80 13.79
CA TRP A 32 10.94 4.59 14.18
C TRP A 32 10.81 3.68 15.40
N ALA A 33 9.65 3.74 16.04
CA ALA A 33 9.24 2.82 17.08
C ALA A 33 7.75 2.45 16.93
N PRO A 34 7.37 1.17 17.04
CA PRO A 34 5.97 0.76 17.01
C PRO A 34 5.22 1.36 18.20
N ARG A 35 4.05 1.94 17.91
CA ARG A 35 3.19 2.64 18.87
C ARG A 35 1.72 2.56 18.45
N PRO A 36 0.80 2.13 19.33
CA PRO A 36 -0.63 2.14 19.01
C PRO A 36 -1.22 3.56 18.94
N ASP A 37 -0.57 4.54 19.57
CA ASP A 37 -0.94 5.96 19.56
C ASP A 37 -0.20 6.78 18.49
N ALA A 38 0.25 6.13 17.41
CA ALA A 38 0.91 6.80 16.31
C ALA A 38 -0.02 7.83 15.61
N PRO A 39 0.54 8.88 14.98
CA PRO A 39 -0.25 9.90 14.30
C PRO A 39 -1.19 9.32 13.24
N SER A 40 -2.46 9.68 13.31
CA SER A 40 -3.49 9.25 12.34
C SER A 40 -4.00 10.40 11.46
N THR A 41 -3.46 11.61 11.64
CA THR A 41 -3.76 12.77 10.81
C THR A 41 -2.48 13.40 10.28
N TYR A 42 -2.55 14.05 9.12
CA TYR A 42 -1.38 14.69 8.52
C TYR A 42 -0.78 15.79 9.42
N PRO A 43 -1.56 16.69 10.06
CA PRO A 43 -1.00 17.65 11.03
C PRO A 43 -0.27 16.98 12.21
N ASP A 44 -0.82 15.91 12.76
CA ASP A 44 -0.18 15.18 13.87
C ASP A 44 1.11 14.52 13.42
N LEU A 45 1.14 13.96 12.19
CA LEU A 45 2.33 13.35 11.61
C LEU A 45 3.44 14.40 11.39
N VAL A 46 3.09 15.57 10.85
CA VAL A 46 4.05 16.68 10.70
C VAL A 46 4.65 17.06 12.06
N ALA A 47 3.81 17.24 13.08
CA ALA A 47 4.28 17.56 14.43
C ALA A 47 5.18 16.46 15.03
N ALA A 48 4.86 15.19 14.80
CA ALA A 48 5.66 14.05 15.26
C ALA A 48 7.02 13.97 14.55
N VAL A 49 7.07 14.23 13.24
CA VAL A 49 8.32 14.31 12.48
C VAL A 49 9.15 15.51 12.95
N GLU A 50 8.57 16.70 13.11
CA GLU A 50 9.27 17.87 13.62
C GLU A 50 9.87 17.64 15.02
N ARG A 51 9.13 16.95 15.90
CA ARG A 51 9.63 16.54 17.21
C ARG A 51 10.84 15.61 17.04
N SER A 52 10.72 14.58 16.22
CA SER A 52 11.79 13.58 15.99
C SER A 52 13.06 14.23 15.43
N VAL A 53 12.93 15.18 14.49
CA VAL A 53 14.04 16.00 13.99
C VAL A 53 14.72 16.80 15.10
N ARG A 54 13.93 17.41 16.00
CA ARG A 54 14.45 18.28 17.06
C ARG A 54 15.11 17.50 18.20
N THR A 55 14.59 16.32 18.56
CA THR A 55 15.01 15.58 19.75
C THR A 55 15.88 14.37 19.44
N GLY A 56 15.85 13.87 18.20
CA GLY A 56 16.44 12.58 17.82
C GLY A 56 15.65 11.37 18.31
N GLU A 57 14.49 11.57 18.95
CA GLU A 57 13.60 10.47 19.33
C GLU A 57 13.02 9.78 18.07
N PRO A 58 12.75 8.47 18.13
CA PRO A 58 12.15 7.76 17.00
C PRO A 58 10.71 8.22 16.73
N LEU A 59 10.34 8.24 15.45
CA LEU A 59 8.97 8.51 15.02
C LEU A 59 8.03 7.37 15.49
N PRO A 60 6.92 7.68 16.17
CA PRO A 60 5.85 6.70 16.43
C PRO A 60 5.24 6.22 15.12
N VAL A 61 5.23 4.91 14.90
CA VAL A 61 4.61 4.27 13.73
C VAL A 61 3.56 3.28 14.21
N SER A 62 2.37 3.30 13.60
CA SER A 62 1.28 2.41 13.99
C SER A 62 1.69 0.95 13.80
N ASP A 63 1.47 0.12 14.82
CA ASP A 63 1.62 -1.33 14.78
C ASP A 63 0.30 -2.08 14.51
N GLU A 64 -0.82 -1.35 14.44
CA GLU A 64 -2.14 -1.93 14.13
C GLU A 64 -2.16 -2.57 12.74
N ASN A 65 -2.92 -3.67 12.56
CA ASN A 65 -3.05 -4.39 11.29
C ASN A 65 -1.70 -4.87 10.70
N SER A 66 -0.72 -5.20 11.55
CA SER A 66 0.62 -5.68 11.12
C SER A 66 0.83 -7.19 11.29
N GLU A 67 -0.22 -7.94 11.65
CA GLU A 67 -0.11 -9.37 11.98
C GLU A 67 0.02 -10.29 10.75
N SER A 68 -0.64 -9.93 9.64
CA SER A 68 -0.62 -10.71 8.38
C SER A 68 -0.04 -9.85 7.26
N VAL A 69 1.21 -10.12 6.87
CA VAL A 69 1.94 -9.31 5.88
C VAL A 69 2.43 -10.14 4.70
N ILE A 70 2.62 -9.49 3.56
CA ILE A 70 3.19 -10.11 2.34
C ILE A 70 4.73 -10.14 2.33
N TYR A 71 5.35 -9.52 3.33
CA TYR A 71 6.80 -9.37 3.43
C TYR A 71 7.46 -10.59 4.04
N ALA A 72 8.79 -10.68 3.92
CA ALA A 72 9.55 -11.77 4.52
C ALA A 72 9.40 -11.81 6.05
N HIS A 73 9.25 -10.64 6.69
CA HIS A 73 9.07 -10.48 8.14
C HIS A 73 8.10 -9.34 8.48
N PRO A 74 7.38 -9.40 9.61
CA PRO A 74 6.49 -8.32 10.07
C PRO A 74 7.18 -6.95 10.22
N ASP A 75 8.45 -6.93 10.63
CA ASP A 75 9.23 -5.69 10.81
C ASP A 75 9.37 -4.88 9.51
N VAL A 76 9.30 -5.53 8.35
CA VAL A 76 9.33 -4.86 7.05
C VAL A 76 8.08 -4.00 6.84
N ASN A 77 6.94 -4.41 7.38
CA ASN A 77 5.71 -3.62 7.33
C ASN A 77 5.86 -2.32 8.13
N LEU A 78 6.48 -2.39 9.31
CA LEU A 78 6.81 -1.20 10.11
C LEU A 78 7.82 -0.30 9.40
N ALA A 79 8.83 -0.89 8.75
CA ALA A 79 9.80 -0.15 7.95
C ALA A 79 9.14 0.57 6.75
N LEU A 80 8.19 -0.09 6.07
CA LEU A 80 7.39 0.51 5.00
C LEU A 80 6.54 1.66 5.53
N ARG A 81 5.84 1.48 6.66
CA ARG A 81 5.03 2.55 7.28
C ARG A 81 5.87 3.76 7.66
N TYR A 82 7.02 3.54 8.29
CA TYR A 82 7.97 4.63 8.53
C TYR A 82 8.37 5.35 7.24
N TRP A 83 8.77 4.58 6.22
CA TRP A 83 9.18 5.15 4.93
C TRP A 83 8.05 5.95 4.28
N HIS A 84 6.82 5.44 4.34
CA HIS A 84 5.59 6.05 3.86
C HIS A 84 5.30 7.37 4.58
N ASP A 85 5.21 7.34 5.92
CA ASP A 85 4.86 8.48 6.75
C ASP A 85 5.88 9.61 6.62
N VAL A 86 7.18 9.30 6.67
CA VAL A 86 8.22 10.31 6.44
C VAL A 86 8.13 10.87 5.02
N SER A 87 7.80 10.04 4.02
CA SER A 87 7.67 10.50 2.63
C SER A 87 6.50 11.45 2.42
N HIS A 88 5.39 11.32 3.17
CA HIS A 88 4.33 12.32 3.21
C HIS A 88 4.88 13.69 3.61
N VAL A 89 5.56 13.75 4.76
CA VAL A 89 6.06 15.02 5.32
C VAL A 89 7.13 15.65 4.42
N LEU A 90 8.08 14.86 3.92
CA LEU A 90 9.13 15.36 3.02
C LEU A 90 8.59 15.93 1.70
N ARG A 91 7.38 15.52 1.30
CA ARG A 91 6.76 15.91 0.02
C ARG A 91 5.59 16.87 0.15
N GLY A 92 5.17 17.17 1.38
CA GLY A 92 3.99 17.99 1.62
C GLY A 92 2.69 17.33 1.17
N LEU A 93 2.60 15.99 1.24
CA LEU A 93 1.44 15.22 0.82
C LEU A 93 0.62 14.82 2.04
N ASP A 94 -0.65 15.18 2.09
CA ASP A 94 -1.62 14.76 3.09
C ASP A 94 -2.24 13.37 2.78
N PHE A 95 -3.19 12.94 3.62
CA PHE A 95 -3.85 11.64 3.53
C PHE A 95 -5.11 11.63 2.65
N THR A 96 -5.32 12.63 1.81
CA THR A 96 -6.41 12.59 0.84
C THR A 96 -6.13 11.53 -0.23
N PRO A 97 -7.15 10.82 -0.76
CA PRO A 97 -6.93 9.75 -1.73
C PRO A 97 -6.07 10.14 -2.96
N PRO A 98 -6.21 11.34 -3.55
CA PRO A 98 -5.31 11.74 -4.64
C PRO A 98 -3.84 11.83 -4.23
N GLN A 99 -3.55 12.31 -3.01
CA GLN A 99 -2.18 12.50 -2.51
C GLN A 99 -1.57 11.17 -2.02
N GLU A 100 -2.38 10.31 -1.43
CA GLU A 100 -2.05 8.91 -1.16
C GLU A 100 -1.68 8.15 -2.44
N LEU A 101 -2.48 8.29 -3.51
CA LEU A 101 -2.14 7.71 -4.81
C LEU A 101 -0.85 8.28 -5.38
N GLN A 102 -0.65 9.59 -5.26
CA GLN A 102 0.60 10.23 -5.71
C GLN A 102 1.81 9.66 -4.95
N LEU A 103 1.69 9.48 -3.64
CA LEU A 103 2.76 8.90 -2.84
C LEU A 103 3.00 7.43 -3.20
N ALA A 104 1.96 6.64 -3.42
CA ALA A 104 2.08 5.27 -3.90
C ALA A 104 2.85 5.20 -5.23
N GLN A 105 2.61 6.13 -6.17
CA GLN A 105 3.38 6.20 -7.43
C GLN A 105 4.86 6.52 -7.19
N VAL A 106 5.20 7.35 -6.21
CA VAL A 106 6.59 7.60 -5.83
C VAL A 106 7.27 6.30 -5.38
N HIS A 107 6.61 5.52 -4.52
CA HIS A 107 7.15 4.25 -4.03
C HIS A 107 7.34 3.25 -5.18
N LEU A 108 6.37 3.14 -6.09
CA LEU A 108 6.48 2.28 -7.28
C LEU A 108 7.62 2.74 -8.20
N ARG A 109 7.85 4.05 -8.34
CA ARG A 109 8.97 4.56 -9.14
C ARG A 109 10.33 4.20 -8.56
N VAL A 110 10.45 4.05 -7.24
CA VAL A 110 11.68 3.55 -6.60
C VAL A 110 11.97 2.11 -7.02
N LEU A 111 10.95 1.26 -7.13
CA LEU A 111 11.08 -0.11 -7.62
C LEU A 111 11.53 -0.14 -9.09
N GLU A 112 10.94 0.72 -9.92
CA GLU A 112 11.30 0.83 -11.34
C GLU A 112 12.75 1.26 -11.55
N ILE A 113 13.24 2.21 -10.75
CA ILE A 113 14.66 2.62 -10.75
C ILE A 113 15.56 1.45 -10.35
N ALA A 114 15.10 0.57 -9.46
CA ALA A 114 15.80 -0.65 -9.07
C ALA A 114 15.66 -1.80 -10.08
N GLY A 115 14.97 -1.59 -11.21
CA GLY A 115 14.81 -2.57 -12.29
C GLY A 115 13.58 -3.46 -12.18
N TYR A 116 12.61 -3.13 -11.32
CA TYR A 116 11.34 -3.85 -11.19
C TYR A 116 10.20 -3.05 -11.82
N ASP A 117 9.73 -3.48 -12.98
CA ASP A 117 8.60 -2.87 -13.69
C ASP A 117 7.25 -3.54 -13.38
N GLU A 118 6.18 -3.05 -14.00
CA GLU A 118 4.79 -3.49 -13.79
C GLU A 118 4.53 -4.98 -14.10
N GLU A 119 5.38 -5.62 -14.90
CA GLU A 119 5.28 -7.04 -15.23
C GLU A 119 5.88 -7.93 -14.13
N THR A 120 6.73 -7.36 -13.27
CA THR A 120 7.36 -8.09 -12.16
C THR A 120 6.40 -8.33 -11.00
N LEU A 121 6.58 -9.47 -10.31
CA LEU A 121 5.82 -9.75 -9.09
C LEU A 121 6.13 -8.76 -7.96
N VAL A 122 7.37 -8.28 -7.86
CA VAL A 122 7.81 -7.31 -6.83
C VAL A 122 7.00 -6.02 -6.95
N TRP A 123 6.90 -5.45 -8.16
CA TRP A 123 6.11 -4.25 -8.40
C TRP A 123 4.62 -4.48 -8.15
N ARG A 124 4.08 -5.60 -8.64
CA ARG A 124 2.66 -5.95 -8.46
C ARG A 124 2.27 -6.16 -7.00
N LEU A 125 3.18 -6.69 -6.18
CA LEU A 125 3.00 -6.83 -4.73
C LEU A 125 2.87 -5.45 -4.07
N LEU A 126 3.81 -4.53 -4.31
CA LEU A 126 3.76 -3.20 -3.70
C LEU A 126 2.58 -2.39 -4.22
N ARG A 127 2.22 -2.51 -5.51
CA ARG A 127 1.02 -1.85 -6.06
C ARG A 127 -0.24 -2.36 -5.36
N ALA A 128 -0.38 -3.67 -5.19
CA ALA A 128 -1.53 -4.25 -4.52
C ALA A 128 -1.63 -3.75 -3.07
N ASP A 129 -0.50 -3.63 -2.38
CA ASP A 129 -0.46 -3.18 -1.00
C ASP A 129 -0.80 -1.69 -0.86
N LEU A 130 -0.14 -0.82 -1.62
CA LEU A 130 -0.35 0.63 -1.50
C LEU A 130 -1.63 1.07 -2.22
N VAL A 131 -1.72 0.88 -3.53
CA VAL A 131 -2.84 1.40 -4.34
C VAL A 131 -4.16 0.73 -3.95
N GLY A 132 -4.13 -0.57 -3.64
CA GLY A 132 -5.32 -1.31 -3.22
C GLY A 132 -5.89 -0.79 -1.90
N GLN A 133 -5.03 -0.50 -0.92
CA GLN A 133 -5.46 0.11 0.34
C GLN A 133 -6.03 1.51 0.13
N VAL A 134 -5.45 2.32 -0.76
CA VAL A 134 -6.01 3.65 -1.09
C VAL A 134 -7.41 3.52 -1.69
N TYR A 135 -7.64 2.57 -2.59
CA TYR A 135 -8.98 2.34 -3.15
C TYR A 135 -9.99 1.89 -2.09
N LEU A 136 -9.60 0.98 -1.20
CA LEU A 136 -10.46 0.53 -0.10
C LEU A 136 -10.78 1.65 0.90
N SER A 137 -9.77 2.44 1.28
CA SER A 137 -9.96 3.58 2.17
C SER A 137 -10.85 4.64 1.51
N ALA A 138 -10.63 4.94 0.23
CA ALA A 138 -11.41 5.93 -0.51
C ALA A 138 -12.90 5.54 -0.61
N VAL A 139 -13.18 4.29 -0.99
CA VAL A 139 -14.55 3.80 -1.28
C VAL A 139 -15.24 3.23 -0.04
N GLY A 140 -14.54 2.37 0.70
CA GLY A 140 -15.09 1.61 1.84
C GLY A 140 -14.82 2.22 3.22
N LYS A 141 -14.02 3.29 3.31
CA LYS A 141 -13.64 3.95 4.58
C LYS A 141 -13.01 2.99 5.60
N ARG A 142 -12.27 2.00 5.11
CA ARG A 142 -11.58 1.00 5.94
C ARG A 142 -10.37 0.43 5.21
N PHE A 143 -9.52 -0.23 5.98
CA PHE A 143 -8.41 -1.05 5.48
C PHE A 143 -8.87 -2.49 5.17
N PRO A 144 -8.04 -3.27 4.46
CA PRO A 144 -8.25 -4.72 4.34
C PRO A 144 -8.37 -5.38 5.71
N ALA A 145 -9.27 -6.35 5.85
CA ALA A 145 -9.37 -7.13 7.09
C ALA A 145 -8.14 -8.05 7.30
N ASP A 146 -7.56 -8.53 6.20
CA ASP A 146 -6.32 -9.30 6.15
C ASP A 146 -5.52 -8.83 4.93
N GLN A 147 -4.43 -8.11 5.18
CA GLN A 147 -3.60 -7.49 4.15
C GLN A 147 -2.99 -8.54 3.21
N ALA A 148 -2.44 -9.64 3.74
CA ALA A 148 -1.84 -10.68 2.91
C ALA A 148 -2.89 -11.37 2.02
N ALA A 149 -4.05 -11.71 2.58
CA ALA A 149 -5.14 -12.31 1.81
C ALA A 149 -5.68 -11.35 0.74
N PHE A 150 -5.77 -10.06 1.04
CA PHE A 150 -6.18 -9.03 0.08
C PHE A 150 -5.18 -8.89 -1.07
N VAL A 151 -3.89 -8.76 -0.78
CA VAL A 151 -2.85 -8.67 -1.82
C VAL A 151 -2.83 -9.94 -2.68
N GLN A 152 -2.96 -11.12 -2.08
CA GLN A 152 -3.06 -12.36 -2.84
C GLN A 152 -4.25 -12.33 -3.82
N ARG A 153 -5.43 -11.86 -3.38
CA ARG A 153 -6.59 -11.70 -4.27
C ARG A 153 -6.28 -10.71 -5.41
N CYS A 154 -5.59 -9.60 -5.14
CA CYS A 154 -5.18 -8.65 -6.17
C CYS A 154 -4.29 -9.30 -7.24
N LEU A 155 -3.34 -10.14 -6.84
CA LEU A 155 -2.47 -10.84 -7.79
C LEU A 155 -3.22 -11.88 -8.64
N GLU A 156 -4.21 -12.55 -8.05
CA GLU A 156 -4.98 -13.62 -8.70
C GLU A 156 -6.08 -13.09 -9.63
N ARG A 157 -6.76 -12.00 -9.24
CA ARG A 157 -7.99 -11.52 -9.88
C ARG A 157 -7.88 -10.14 -10.52
N GLY A 158 -6.78 -9.43 -10.28
CA GLY A 158 -6.67 -8.00 -10.58
C GLY A 158 -7.10 -7.14 -9.39
N LEU A 159 -6.58 -5.91 -9.35
CA LEU A 159 -6.74 -4.99 -8.23
C LEU A 159 -8.22 -4.60 -8.02
N GLU A 160 -8.89 -4.21 -9.10
CA GLU A 160 -10.25 -3.68 -9.08
C GLU A 160 -11.25 -4.76 -8.65
N ALA A 161 -11.08 -5.99 -9.15
CA ALA A 161 -11.90 -7.13 -8.76
C ALA A 161 -11.68 -7.53 -7.29
N ALA A 162 -10.45 -7.45 -6.79
CA ALA A 162 -10.15 -7.72 -5.39
C ALA A 162 -10.72 -6.65 -4.46
N VAL A 163 -10.64 -5.37 -4.83
CA VAL A 163 -11.28 -4.25 -4.10
C VAL A 163 -12.78 -4.43 -4.05
N LEU A 164 -13.43 -4.75 -5.18
CA LEU A 164 -14.88 -4.99 -5.21
C LEU A 164 -15.27 -6.16 -4.30
N ALA A 165 -14.53 -7.28 -4.36
CA ALA A 165 -14.78 -8.45 -3.52
C ALA A 165 -14.60 -8.15 -2.03
N GLU A 166 -13.57 -7.39 -1.67
CA GLU A 166 -13.35 -6.94 -0.30
C GLU A 166 -14.55 -6.13 0.19
N LEU A 167 -15.10 -5.24 -0.65
CA LEU A 167 -16.29 -4.43 -0.36
C LEU A 167 -17.62 -5.22 -0.36
N GLY A 168 -17.58 -6.54 -0.57
CA GLY A 168 -18.76 -7.41 -0.60
C GLY A 168 -19.51 -7.44 -1.94
N GLY A 169 -18.92 -6.89 -3.00
CA GLY A 169 -19.44 -6.97 -4.36
C GLY A 169 -18.90 -8.16 -5.14
N GLU A 170 -19.54 -8.48 -6.27
CA GLU A 170 -19.09 -9.53 -7.19
C GLU A 170 -19.17 -9.06 -8.64
N VAL A 171 -18.19 -9.46 -9.46
CA VAL A 171 -18.26 -9.27 -10.90
C VAL A 171 -19.10 -10.41 -11.49
N THR A 172 -20.38 -10.13 -11.76
CA THR A 172 -21.22 -11.04 -12.55
C THR A 172 -21.14 -10.66 -14.02
N PRO A 173 -20.71 -11.56 -14.92
CA PRO A 173 -20.75 -11.30 -16.36
C PRO A 173 -22.21 -11.11 -16.80
N GLN A 174 -22.62 -9.87 -17.05
CA GLN A 174 -23.87 -9.63 -17.76
C GLN A 174 -23.67 -9.97 -19.23
N ARG A 175 -24.34 -11.02 -19.71
CA ARG A 175 -24.65 -11.11 -21.14
C ARG A 175 -25.69 -10.04 -21.44
N LEU A 176 -25.27 -8.92 -22.01
CA LEU A 176 -26.19 -7.96 -22.60
C LEU A 176 -26.89 -8.66 -23.77
N THR A 177 -28.12 -9.11 -23.55
CA THR A 177 -29.01 -9.55 -24.61
C THR A 177 -29.73 -8.33 -25.16
N LEU A 178 -29.60 -8.07 -26.46
CA LEU A 178 -30.46 -7.09 -27.13
C LEU A 178 -31.93 -7.49 -26.88
N PRO A 179 -32.82 -6.56 -26.54
CA PRO A 179 -34.24 -6.85 -26.55
C PRO A 179 -34.62 -7.31 -27.97
N PRO A 180 -35.49 -8.32 -28.13
CA PRO A 180 -35.91 -8.78 -29.44
C PRO A 180 -36.47 -7.59 -30.22
N SER A 181 -35.91 -7.35 -31.42
CA SER A 181 -36.36 -6.30 -32.33
C SER A 181 -37.78 -6.62 -32.79
N GLY A 182 -38.79 -6.07 -32.10
CA GLY A 182 -40.17 -6.39 -32.44
C GLY A 182 -41.23 -5.90 -31.48
N VAL A 183 -41.29 -4.59 -31.19
CA VAL A 183 -42.58 -3.89 -31.03
C VAL A 183 -42.41 -2.48 -31.61
N VAL A 184 -42.47 -2.39 -32.94
CA VAL A 184 -43.13 -1.24 -33.56
C VAL A 184 -44.56 -1.72 -33.78
N ALA A 185 -45.45 -1.37 -32.87
CA ALA A 185 -46.88 -1.46 -33.11
C ALA A 185 -47.44 -0.04 -33.00
N ALA A 186 -48.14 0.33 -34.06
CA ALA A 186 -48.61 1.66 -34.45
C ALA A 186 -49.56 2.33 -33.45
#